data_AF-A0A4U1HNX4-F1
#
_entry.id   AF-A0A4U1HNX4-F1
#
_cell.length_a   1.000
_cell.length_b   1.000
_cell.length_c   1.000
_cell.angle_alpha   90.00
_cell.angle_beta   90.00
_cell.angle_gamma   90.00
#
_symmetry.space_group_name_H-M   'P 1'
#
loop_
_entity.id
_entity.type
_entity.pdbx_description
1 polymer ?
#
loop_
_entity_poly.entity_id
_entity_poly.type
_entity_poly.pdbx_seq_one_letter_code
_entity_poly.pdbx_strand_id
1 'polypeptide(L)' 'MEDEPAFSSIAVTDASGKSVVSGKSAVDASNAKHMSVALAALTPGVYTVAWVAVAADGHRTQGHYTFTVK' A
#
# COMPACT_ATOMS: atom_id res chain seq x y z
N MET A 1 -3.06 -12.57 -22.82
CA MET A 1 -3.50 -11.17 -22.65
C MET A 1 -3.40 -10.95 -21.16
N GLU A 2 -2.35 -10.25 -20.75
CA GLU A 2 -1.87 -10.19 -19.37
C GLU A 2 -2.82 -9.30 -18.57
N ASP A 3 -3.65 -9.93 -17.73
CA ASP A 3 -4.61 -9.24 -16.87
C ASP A 3 -3.81 -8.50 -15.81
N GLU A 4 -3.68 -7.18 -15.94
CA GLU A 4 -2.95 -6.35 -15.01
C GLU A 4 -3.56 -6.44 -13.59
N PRO A 5 -2.85 -6.94 -12.56
CA PRO A 5 -3.30 -6.81 -11.16
C PRO A 5 -3.14 -5.37 -10.62
N ALA A 6 -3.16 -4.37 -11.51
CA ALA A 6 -2.60 -3.03 -11.31
C ALA A 6 -3.48 -2.04 -10.53
N PHE A 7 -4.66 -2.43 -10.04
CA PHE A 7 -5.50 -1.51 -9.28
C PHE A 7 -5.25 -1.51 -7.78
N SER A 8 -4.37 -2.37 -7.28
CA SER A 8 -4.04 -2.38 -5.86
C SER A 8 -2.95 -1.34 -5.54
N SER A 9 -3.19 -0.56 -4.48
CA SER A 9 -2.36 0.58 -4.10
C SER A 9 -2.25 0.69 -2.59
N ILE A 10 -1.07 1.04 -2.09
CA ILE A 10 -0.83 1.39 -0.69
C ILE A 10 -0.42 2.85 -0.64
N ALA A 11 -1.14 3.62 0.15
CA ALA A 11 -0.79 4.96 0.56
C ALA A 11 -0.38 4.93 2.04
N VAL A 12 0.79 5.44 2.34
CA VAL A 12 1.24 5.63 3.72
C VAL A 12 1.44 7.11 3.95
N THR A 13 0.77 7.65 4.95
CA THR A 13 0.85 9.05 5.38
C THR A 13 1.38 9.14 6.80
N ASP A 14 2.23 10.11 7.05
CA ASP A 14 2.65 10.50 8.41
C ASP A 14 1.50 11.16 9.17
N ALA A 15 1.64 11.34 10.49
CA ALA A 15 0.74 12.10 11.34
C ALA A 15 0.46 13.53 10.81
N SER A 16 1.40 14.09 10.05
CA SER A 16 1.28 15.38 9.38
C SER A 16 0.44 15.34 8.09
N GLY A 17 -0.07 14.17 7.69
CA GLY A 17 -0.79 13.95 6.43
C GLY A 17 0.11 13.85 5.20
N LYS A 18 1.43 13.77 5.39
CA LYS A 18 2.42 13.73 4.30
C LYS A 18 2.65 12.29 3.84
N SER A 19 2.51 12.03 2.54
CA SER A 19 2.84 10.73 1.98
C SER A 19 4.32 10.42 2.15
N VAL A 20 4.62 9.28 2.76
CA VAL A 20 5.97 8.74 2.97
C VAL A 20 6.25 7.55 2.05
N VAL A 21 5.38 7.34 1.07
CA VAL A 21 5.59 6.38 -0.01
C VAL A 21 6.66 6.91 -0.96
N SER A 22 7.74 6.15 -1.14
CA SER A 22 8.88 6.53 -1.99
C SER A 22 8.87 5.86 -3.36
N GLY A 23 8.05 4.84 -3.56
CA GLY A 23 7.98 4.11 -4.83
C GLY A 23 6.57 3.63 -5.15
N LYS A 24 6.42 3.02 -6.33
CA LYS A 24 5.15 2.39 -6.70
C LYS A 24 4.92 1.15 -5.85
N SER A 25 3.67 0.89 -5.48
CA SER A 25 3.27 -0.40 -4.94
C SER A 25 3.46 -1.47 -6.02
N ALA A 26 4.19 -2.52 -5.66
CA ALA A 26 4.38 -3.68 -6.50
C ALA A 26 3.59 -4.84 -5.91
N VAL A 27 2.72 -5.42 -6.73
CA VAL A 27 2.02 -6.66 -6.43
C VAL A 27 2.89 -7.79 -6.95
N ASP A 28 3.08 -8.83 -6.15
CA ASP A 28 3.79 -10.01 -6.61
C ASP A 28 2.98 -10.70 -7.71
N ALA A 29 3.55 -10.87 -8.90
CA ALA A 29 2.88 -11.54 -10.01
C ALA A 29 2.56 -13.01 -9.72
N SER A 30 3.32 -13.64 -8.82
CA SER A 30 3.12 -15.02 -8.37
C SER A 30 2.08 -15.11 -7.26
N ASN A 31 1.83 -13.99 -6.55
CA ASN A 31 0.87 -13.92 -5.46
C ASN A 31 0.20 -12.54 -5.42
N ALA A 32 -0.95 -12.42 -6.11
CA ALA A 32 -1.76 -11.21 -6.11
C ALA A 32 -2.29 -10.79 -4.73
N LYS A 33 -2.12 -11.63 -3.69
CA LYS A 33 -2.43 -11.27 -2.29
C LYS A 33 -1.24 -10.62 -1.56
N HIS A 34 -0.08 -10.56 -2.19
CA HIS A 34 1.12 -9.99 -1.61
C HIS A 34 1.47 -8.69 -2.33
N MET A 35 1.38 -7.59 -1.60
CA MET A 35 1.71 -6.27 -2.11
C MET A 35 2.74 -5.61 -1.21
N SER A 36 3.74 -5.02 -1.82
CA SER A 36 4.82 -4.31 -1.14
C SER A 36 4.94 -2.91 -1.71
N VAL A 37 5.30 -1.95 -0.87
CA VAL A 37 5.53 -0.57 -1.29
C VAL A 37 6.83 -0.09 -0.68
N ALA A 38 7.65 0.57 -1.49
CA ALA A 38 8.86 1.22 -1.00
C ALA A 38 8.45 2.47 -0.22
N LEU A 39 8.82 2.55 1.05
CA LEU A 39 8.64 3.74 1.88
C LEU A 39 9.95 4.52 1.93
N ALA A 40 9.84 5.84 2.03
CA ALA A 40 10.97 6.71 2.31
C ALA A 40 11.46 6.47 3.73
N ALA A 41 12.61 7.05 4.10
CA ALA A 41 13.08 7.01 5.48
C ALA A 41 11.99 7.50 6.44
N LEU A 42 11.43 6.57 7.21
CA LEU A 42 10.40 6.85 8.21
C LEU A 42 11.09 7.34 9.48
N THR A 43 10.69 8.51 9.96
CA THR A 43 11.07 8.99 11.28
C THR A 43 10.22 8.29 12.36
N PRO A 44 10.70 8.16 13.61
CA PRO A 44 9.85 7.71 14.71
C PRO A 44 8.62 8.61 14.83
N GLY A 45 7.42 8.02 14.81
CA GLY A 45 6.17 8.77 14.65
C GLY A 45 4.96 7.87 14.38
N VAL A 46 3.78 8.49 14.30
CA VAL A 46 2.52 7.79 13.97
C VAL A 46 2.29 7.89 12.47
N TYR A 47 1.97 6.76 11.86
CA TYR A 47 1.70 6.65 10.44
C TYR A 47 0.35 5.99 10.21
N THR A 48 -0.31 6.41 9.15
CA THR A 48 -1.55 5.81 8.67
C THR A 48 -1.27 5.12 7.34
N VAL A 49 -1.51 3.82 7.29
CA VAL A 49 -1.50 3.04 6.05
C VAL A 49 -2.92 2.93 5.59
N ALA A 50 -3.23 3.47 4.42
CA ALA A 50 -4.44 3.19 3.67
C ALA A 50 -4.07 2.28 2.49
N TRP A 51 -4.81 1.20 2.29
CA TRP A 51 -4.54 0.26 1.22
C TRP A 51 -5.85 -0.13 0.52
N VAL A 52 -5.71 -0.41 -0.77
CA VAL A 52 -6.78 -0.93 -1.62
C VAL A 52 -6.20 -2.14 -2.34
N ALA A 53 -6.84 -3.29 -2.18
CA ALA A 53 -6.57 -4.52 -2.90
C ALA A 53 -7.71 -4.77 -3.87
N VAL A 54 -7.40 -5.01 -5.14
CA VAL A 54 -8.38 -5.36 -6.16
C VAL A 54 -8.05 -6.76 -6.63
N ALA A 55 -8.98 -7.68 -6.41
CA ALA A 55 -8.87 -9.05 -6.89
C ALA A 55 -9.26 -9.12 -8.38
N ALA A 56 -8.77 -10.15 -9.06
CA ALA A 56 -9.04 -10.38 -10.48
C ALA A 56 -10.53 -10.64 -10.79
N ASP A 57 -11.31 -11.03 -9.79
CA ASP A 57 -12.77 -11.19 -9.88
C ASP A 57 -13.54 -9.85 -9.85
N GLY A 58 -12.83 -8.73 -9.67
CA GLY A 58 -13.39 -7.38 -9.56
C GLY A 58 -13.73 -6.95 -8.13
N HIS A 59 -13.55 -7.81 -7.13
CA HIS A 59 -13.75 -7.42 -5.73
C HIS A 59 -12.63 -6.49 -5.25
N ARG A 60 -13.04 -5.31 -4.78
CA ARG A 60 -12.14 -4.32 -4.19
C ARG A 60 -12.28 -4.37 -2.67
N THR A 61 -11.21 -4.74 -1.99
CA THR A 61 -11.10 -4.65 -0.55
C THR A 61 -10.24 -3.44 -0.22
N GLN A 62 -10.73 -2.56 0.64
CA GLN A 62 -9.95 -1.42 1.13
C GLN A 62 -9.92 -1.45 2.64
N GLY A 63 -8.85 -0.92 3.21
CA GLY A 63 -8.69 -0.82 4.63
C GLY A 63 -7.70 0.28 4.97
N HIS A 64 -7.70 0.69 6.22
CA HIS A 64 -6.64 1.51 6.75
C HIS A 64 -6.32 1.07 8.17
N TYR A 65 -5.07 1.24 8.56
CA TYR A 65 -4.61 1.01 9.91
C TYR A 65 -3.53 2.01 10.26
N THR A 66 -3.43 2.34 11.53
CA THR A 66 -2.38 3.21 12.05
C THR A 66 -1.33 2.37 12.76
N PHE A 67 -0.07 2.74 12.59
CA PHE A 67 1.05 2.12 13.26
C PHE A 67 2.03 3.19 13.72
N THR A 68 2.75 2.91 14.81
CA THR A 68 3.76 3.83 15.35
C THR A 68 5.14 3.24 15.12
N VAL A 69 6.00 3.99 14.44
CA VAL A 69 7.42 3.70 14.28
C VAL A 69 8.15 4.22 15.52
N LYS A 70 8.99 3.37 16.13
CA LYS A 70 9.82 3.71 17.29
C LYS A 70 11.29 3.67 16.89
#